data_AF-A0A1X7LHJ9-F1
#
_entry.id   AF-A0A1X7LHJ9-F1
#
_cell.length_a   1.000
_cell.length_b   1.000
_cell.length_c   1.000
_cell.angle_alpha   90.00
_cell.angle_beta   90.00
_cell.angle_gamma   90.00
#
_symmetry.space_group_name_H-M   'P 1'
#
loop_
_entity.id
_entity.type
_entity.pdbx_description
1 polymer ?
#
loop_
_entity_poly.entity_id
_entity_poly.type
_entity_poly.pdbx_seq_one_letter_code
_entity_poly.pdbx_strand_id
1 'polypeptide(L)'
;MSYQPIVKHVDNSDNNQEVGLKQLVVTMHDGTQLRLFNNNGKKTINRLLTIPCPICRKDFYCKCFDRFVDVIDEQVPEENWK
;
A
#
# COMPACT_ATOMS: atom_id res chain seq x y z
N MET A 1 -3.40 -21.52 -2.77
CA MET A 1 -4.21 -20.38 -2.28
C MET A 1 -3.59 -19.10 -2.82
N SER A 2 -4.33 -18.36 -3.63
CA SER A 2 -3.95 -17.01 -4.09
C SER A 2 -4.10 -16.04 -2.92
N TYR A 3 -3.08 -15.22 -2.67
CA TYR A 3 -3.17 -14.15 -1.67
C TYR A 3 -4.23 -13.13 -2.11
N GLN A 4 -5.17 -12.81 -1.22
CA GLN A 4 -6.20 -11.79 -1.44
C GLN A 4 -5.90 -10.61 -0.50
N PRO A 5 -5.47 -9.45 -1.02
CA PRO A 5 -5.25 -8.27 -0.20
C PRO A 5 -6.60 -7.70 0.24
N ILE A 6 -6.80 -7.60 1.55
CA ILE A 6 -7.99 -6.97 2.15
C ILE A 6 -7.52 -5.82 3.03
N VAL A 7 -7.94 -4.61 2.68
CA VAL A 7 -7.63 -3.39 3.43
C VAL A 7 -8.48 -3.35 4.70
N LYS A 8 -7.83 -3.17 5.86
CA LYS A 8 -8.50 -3.06 7.16
C LYS A 8 -8.50 -1.63 7.70
N HIS A 9 -7.41 -0.91 7.51
CA HIS A 9 -7.26 0.46 7.99
C HIS A 9 -6.40 1.27 7.03
N VAL A 10 -6.69 2.57 6.92
CA VAL A 10 -5.96 3.52 6.08
C VAL A 10 -5.66 4.75 6.92
N ASP A 11 -4.37 5.07 7.03
CA ASP A 11 -3.84 6.26 7.67
C ASP A 11 -3.23 7.20 6.63
N ASN A 12 -3.52 8.49 6.76
CA ASN A 12 -2.86 9.52 5.96
C ASN A 12 -1.48 9.80 6.58
N SER A 13 -0.41 9.47 5.86
CA SER A 13 0.95 9.59 6.40
C SER A 13 1.58 10.92 6.06
N ASP A 14 1.49 11.37 4.82
CA ASP A 14 2.14 12.60 4.38
C ASP A 14 1.49 13.12 3.09
N ASN A 15 1.30 14.43 2.99
CA ASN A 15 0.79 15.10 1.79
C ASN A 15 1.74 16.25 1.47
N ASN A 16 2.67 16.00 0.55
CA ASN A 16 3.59 17.02 0.11
C ASN A 16 3.03 17.68 -1.17
N GLN A 17 2.31 18.79 -0.95
CA GLN A 17 1.66 19.55 -2.01
C GLN A 17 2.67 20.20 -2.98
N GLU A 18 3.90 20.50 -2.53
CA GLU A 18 4.92 21.15 -3.37
C GLU A 18 5.43 20.24 -4.48
N VAL A 19 5.40 18.92 -4.27
CA VAL A 19 5.96 17.91 -5.19
C VAL A 19 4.87 17.03 -5.82
N GLY A 20 3.60 17.22 -5.43
CA GLY A 20 2.49 16.38 -5.87
C GLY A 20 2.55 14.94 -5.36
N LEU A 21 3.27 14.72 -4.24
CA LEU A 21 3.47 13.40 -3.65
C LEU A 21 2.53 13.20 -2.47
N LYS A 22 1.59 12.24 -2.61
CA LYS A 22 0.73 11.80 -1.49
C LYS A 22 1.16 10.41 -1.02
N GLN A 23 1.25 10.25 0.29
CA GLN A 23 1.62 9.00 0.94
C GLN A 23 0.53 8.56 1.91
N LEU A 24 0.05 7.34 1.71
CA LEU A 24 -0.91 6.67 2.58
C LEU A 24 -0.26 5.45 3.20
N VAL A 25 -0.53 5.20 4.47
CA VAL A 25 -0.15 3.95 5.13
C VAL A 25 -1.41 3.11 5.27
N VAL A 26 -1.38 1.93 4.66
CA VAL A 26 -2.50 0.99 4.62
C VAL A 26 -2.14 -0.22 5.45
N THR A 27 -3.00 -0.56 6.40
CA THR A 27 -2.89 -1.79 7.19
C THR A 27 -3.86 -2.83 6.65
N MET A 28 -3.30 -3.97 6.28
CA MET A 28 -4.01 -5.12 5.73
C MET A 28 -4.58 -6.01 6.85
N HIS A 29 -5.55 -6.86 6.50
CA HIS A 29 -6.18 -7.79 7.44
C HIS A 29 -5.18 -8.76 8.10
N ASP A 30 -4.13 -9.15 7.39
CA ASP A 30 -3.04 -10.00 7.89
C ASP A 30 -2.04 -9.24 8.79
N GLY A 31 -2.28 -7.95 9.06
CA GLY A 31 -1.38 -7.07 9.80
C GLY A 31 -0.23 -6.51 8.96
N THR A 32 -0.19 -6.81 7.65
CA THR A 32 0.84 -6.23 6.77
C THR A 32 0.60 -4.74 6.65
N GLN A 33 1.63 -3.94 6.91
CA GLN A 33 1.57 -2.51 6.65
C GLN A 33 2.23 -2.21 5.30
N LEU A 34 1.54 -1.44 4.48
CA LEU A 34 1.97 -0.99 3.17
C LEU A 34 1.94 0.53 3.13
N ARG A 35 2.82 1.13 2.34
CA ARG A 35 2.81 2.55 2.01
C ARG A 35 2.44 2.68 0.55
N LEU A 36 1.31 3.31 0.29
CA LEU A 36 0.86 3.70 -1.04
C LEU A 36 1.40 5.09 -1.33
N PHE A 37 2.03 5.23 -2.48
CA PHE A 37 2.52 6.49 -3.01
C PHE A 37 1.70 6.83 -4.24
N ASN A 38 1.26 8.07 -4.34
CA ASN A 38 0.73 8.63 -5.56
C ASN A 38 1.60 9.80 -5.96
N ASN A 39 2.24 9.66 -7.12
CA ASN A 39 3.08 10.68 -7.74
C ASN A 39 2.50 11.05 -9.10
N ASN A 40 1.78 12.16 -9.18
CA ASN A 40 1.15 12.65 -10.41
C ASN A 40 0.40 11.56 -11.21
N GLY A 41 -0.36 10.71 -10.52
CA GLY A 41 -1.15 9.62 -11.12
C GLY A 41 -0.43 8.27 -11.20
N LYS A 42 0.88 8.21 -10.95
CA LYS A 42 1.60 6.95 -10.81
C LYS A 42 1.46 6.44 -9.38
N LYS A 43 0.69 5.38 -9.20
CA LYS A 43 0.51 4.68 -7.92
C LYS A 43 1.59 3.62 -7.75
N THR A 44 2.21 3.59 -6.58
CA THR A 44 3.26 2.60 -6.25
C THR A 44 3.10 2.16 -4.81
N ILE A 45 3.36 0.89 -4.53
CA ILE A 45 3.28 0.33 -3.19
C ILE A 45 4.68 -0.03 -2.71
N ASN A 46 5.02 0.38 -1.49
CA ASN A 46 6.13 -0.21 -0.76
C ASN A 46 5.61 -0.89 0.50
N ARG A 47 6.24 -1.99 0.89
CA ARG A 47 5.92 -2.65 2.15
C ARG A 47 6.64 -1.92 3.28
N LEU A 48 5.98 -1.74 4.42
CA LEU A 48 6.68 -1.50 5.67
C LEU A 48 7.16 -2.86 6.15
N LEU A 49 8.46 -2.98 6.42
CA LEU A 49 9.15 -4.25 6.68
C LEU A 49 8.85 -4.82 8.07
N THR A 50 7.60 -4.70 8.53
CA THR A 50 7.14 -5.10 9.86
C THR A 50 6.90 -6.60 9.95
N ILE A 51 6.43 -7.21 8.86
CA ILE A 51 6.19 -8.66 8.78
C ILE A 51 6.73 -9.29 7.49
N PRO A 52 7.15 -10.57 7.52
CA PRO A 52 7.60 -11.28 6.33
C PRO A 52 6.51 -11.30 5.25
N CYS A 53 6.91 -11.43 3.98
CA CYS A 53 5.94 -11.38 2.90
C CYS A 53 4.90 -12.51 2.98
N PRO A 54 3.60 -12.21 3.05
CA PRO A 54 2.56 -13.26 3.07
C PRO A 54 2.50 -14.03 1.74
N ILE A 55 3.02 -13.45 0.64
CA ILE A 55 3.00 -14.02 -0.70
C ILE A 55 4.20 -14.94 -0.95
N CYS A 56 5.42 -14.44 -0.76
CA CYS A 56 6.64 -15.19 -1.09
C CYS A 56 7.39 -15.74 0.12
N ARG A 57 7.13 -15.24 1.33
CA ARG A 57 7.76 -15.60 2.62
C ARG A 57 9.29 -15.57 2.66
N LYS A 58 9.95 -15.05 1.63
CA LYS A 58 11.42 -15.10 1.47
C LYS A 58 12.11 -13.79 1.81
N ASP A 59 11.51 -12.65 1.49
CA ASP A 59 12.19 -11.36 1.61
C ASP A 59 11.27 -10.25 2.09
N PHE A 60 11.83 -9.38 2.93
CA PHE A 60 11.22 -8.13 3.35
C PHE A 60 11.16 -7.14 2.16
N TYR A 61 12.16 -7.17 1.26
CA TYR A 61 12.27 -6.26 0.11
C TYR A 61 11.55 -6.73 -1.16
N CYS A 62 10.69 -7.74 -1.08
CA CYS A 62 9.98 -8.22 -2.25
C CYS A 62 8.98 -7.18 -2.80
N LYS A 63 8.80 -7.16 -4.11
CA LYS A 63 7.80 -6.32 -4.82
C LYS A 63 6.50 -7.06 -5.12
N CYS A 64 6.18 -8.11 -4.36
CA CYS A 64 5.03 -8.97 -4.64
C CYS A 64 3.68 -8.23 -4.56
N PHE A 65 3.62 -7.07 -3.89
CA PHE A 65 2.43 -6.24 -3.79
C PHE A 65 2.22 -5.28 -4.97
N ASP A 66 3.22 -5.07 -5.84
CA ASP A 66 3.08 -4.19 -7.00
C ASP A 66 1.99 -4.66 -7.96
N ARG A 67 1.78 -5.98 -8.06
CA ARG A 67 0.71 -6.58 -8.88
C ARG A 67 -0.70 -6.39 -8.29
N PHE A 68 -0.80 -5.93 -7.06
CA PHE A 68 -2.04 -5.71 -6.33
C PHE A 68 -2.33 -4.23 -6.13
N VAL A 69 -1.57 -3.33 -6.76
CA VAL A 69 -1.75 -1.88 -6.63
C VAL A 69 -3.18 -1.48 -6.95
N ASP A 70 -3.72 -1.93 -8.08
CA ASP A 70 -5.08 -1.59 -8.51
C ASP A 70 -6.14 -2.11 -7.52
N VAL A 71 -5.99 -3.37 -7.08
CA VAL A 71 -6.93 -4.03 -6.14
C VAL A 71 -6.92 -3.37 -4.76
N ILE A 72 -5.76 -2.90 -4.31
CA ILE A 72 -5.62 -2.22 -3.02
C ILE A 72 -6.15 -0.80 -3.13
N ASP A 73 -5.85 -0.12 -4.23
CA ASP A 73 -6.33 1.23 -4.52
C ASP A 73 -7.86 1.30 -4.60
N GLU A 74 -8.51 0.32 -5.23
CA GLU A 74 -9.98 0.21 -5.28
C GLU A 74 -10.63 0.08 -3.88
N GLN A 75 -9.89 -0.44 -2.90
CA GLN A 75 -10.36 -0.59 -1.52
C GLN A 75 -10.06 0.64 -0.65
N VAL A 76 -9.23 1.58 -1.13
CA VAL A 76 -8.92 2.80 -0.40
C VAL A 76 -10.00 3.85 -0.69
N PRO A 77 -10.62 4.47 0.34
CA PRO A 77 -11.61 5.52 0.12
C PRO A 77 -11.02 6.70 -0.65
N GLU A 78 -11.77 7.25 -1.62
CA GLU A 78 -11.34 8.44 -2.37
C GLU A 78 -11.07 9.66 -1.47
N GLU A 79 -11.71 9.72 -0.29
CA GLU A 79 -11.49 10.75 0.71
C GLU A 79 -10.06 10.78 1.24
N ASN A 80 -9.38 9.62 1.31
CA ASN A 80 -7.98 9.54 1.69
C ASN A 80 -7.04 10.01 0.57
N TRP A 81 -7.51 10.06 -0.68
CA TRP A 81 -6.76 10.59 -1.81
C TRP A 81 -6.94 12.10 -2.02
N LYS A 82 -7.89 12.75 -1.34
CA LYS A 82 -8.12 14.20 -1.37
C LYS A 82 -7.04 14.94 -0.59
#